data_AF-A0A1G2JPG4-F1
#
_entry.id   AF-A0A1G2JPG4-F1
#
_cell.length_a   1.000
_cell.length_b   1.000
_cell.length_c   1.000
_cell.angle_alpha   90.00
_cell.angle_beta   90.00
_cell.angle_gamma   90.00
#
_symmetry.space_group_name_H-M   'P 1'
#
loop_
_entity.id
_entity.type
_entity.pdbx_description
1 polymer ?
#
loop_
_entity_poly.entity_id
_entity_poly.type
_entity_poly.pdbx_seq_one_letter_code
_entity_poly.pdbx_strand_id
1 'polypeptide(L)'
;MTKIKSKKEKPLTLTDLANYNQEVLFPYLDENFVTKKYLDEKLDEKLDEKLDEKLVALTKLDDIVGKLDKLIAEKDVQKYQDQKQKTILEIHNKSLDRGKILTPEESSQIAKMSFF
;
A
#
# COMPACT_ATOMS: atom_id res chain seq x y z
N MET A 1 0.60 -1.25 -83.23
CA MET A 1 1.61 -0.41 -82.54
C MET A 1 0.90 0.78 -81.89
N THR A 2 0.55 0.68 -80.62
CA THR A 2 -0.20 1.72 -79.90
C THR A 2 0.79 2.55 -79.10
N LYS A 3 1.02 3.80 -79.51
CA LYS A 3 1.92 4.73 -78.83
C LYS A 3 1.31 5.12 -77.47
N ILE A 4 1.92 4.68 -76.38
CA ILE A 4 1.61 5.17 -75.03
C ILE A 4 2.12 6.61 -74.95
N LYS A 5 1.21 7.59 -75.00
CA LYS A 5 1.54 8.99 -74.71
C LYS A 5 1.80 9.10 -73.20
N SER A 6 3.04 9.32 -72.80
CA SER A 6 3.34 9.74 -71.43
C SER A 6 2.64 11.07 -71.17
N LYS A 7 1.71 11.11 -70.21
CA LYS A 7 1.15 12.38 -69.72
C LYS A 7 2.32 13.17 -69.16
N LYS A 8 2.62 14.33 -69.76
CA LYS A 8 3.58 15.28 -69.21
C LYS A 8 2.96 15.84 -67.93
N GLU A 9 3.27 15.23 -66.79
CA GLU A 9 2.97 15.79 -65.48
C GLU A 9 3.71 17.12 -65.37
N LYS A 10 2.99 18.19 -65.01
CA LYS A 10 3.61 19.48 -64.76
C LYS A 10 4.61 19.29 -63.61
N PRO A 11 5.85 19.80 -63.73
CA PRO A 11 6.80 19.69 -62.64
C PRO A 11 6.22 20.36 -61.41
N LEU A 12 6.25 19.64 -60.28
CA LEU A 12 5.77 20.14 -59.00
C LEU A 12 6.55 21.42 -58.67
N THR A 13 5.84 22.53 -58.48
CA THR A 13 6.51 23.79 -58.14
C THR A 13 6.73 23.87 -56.63
N LEU A 14 7.71 24.68 -56.20
CA LEU A 14 7.90 24.96 -54.78
C LEU A 14 6.66 25.59 -54.14
N THR A 15 5.87 26.34 -54.93
CA THR A 15 4.60 26.91 -54.49
C THR A 15 3.56 25.82 -54.22
N ASP A 16 3.46 24.81 -55.09
CA ASP A 16 2.54 23.68 -54.88
C ASP A 16 2.91 22.89 -53.61
N LEU A 17 4.21 22.71 -53.36
CA LEU A 17 4.71 22.06 -52.15
C LEU A 17 4.44 22.88 -50.89
N ALA A 18 4.64 24.21 -50.95
CA ALA A 18 4.35 25.11 -49.83
C ALA A 18 2.85 25.11 -49.49
N ASN A 19 1.98 25.17 -50.50
CA ASN A 19 0.53 25.12 -50.32
C ASN A 19 0.09 23.77 -49.73
N TYR A 20 0.61 22.66 -50.25
CA TYR A 20 0.33 21.33 -49.70
C TYR A 20 0.77 21.20 -48.23
N ASN A 21 1.94 21.73 -47.88
CA ASN A 21 2.41 21.69 -46.51
C ASN A 21 1.50 22.49 -45.56
N GLN A 22 1.05 23.67 -45.99
CA GLN A 22 0.17 24.53 -45.18
C GLN A 22 -1.27 24.02 -45.08
N GLU A 23 -1.85 23.53 -46.18
CA GLU A 23 -3.27 23.18 -46.25
C GLU A 23 -3.55 21.73 -45.87
N VAL A 24 -2.57 20.83 -46.00
CA VAL A 24 -2.77 19.38 -45.83
C VAL A 24 -1.84 18.81 -44.77
N LEU A 25 -0.52 18.97 -44.95
CA LEU A 25 0.44 18.27 -44.10
C LEU A 25 0.41 18.76 -42.64
N PHE A 26 0.52 20.07 -42.39
CA PHE A 26 0.54 20.60 -41.02
C PHE A 26 -0.78 20.39 -40.28
N PRO A 27 -1.97 20.63 -40.88
CA PRO A 27 -3.24 20.29 -40.24
C PRO A 27 -3.37 18.80 -39.91
N TYR A 28 -2.94 17.92 -40.82
CA TYR A 28 -2.91 16.47 -40.55
C TYR A 28 -1.99 16.14 -39.38
N LEU A 29 -0.81 16.77 -39.30
CA LEU A 29 0.11 16.57 -38.19
C LEU A 29 -0.49 17.08 -36.87
N ASP A 30 -1.13 18.24 -36.85
CA ASP A 30 -1.76 18.79 -35.64
C ASP A 30 -2.96 17.95 -35.16
N GLU A 31 -3.73 17.36 -36.07
CA GLU A 31 -4.86 16.50 -35.73
C GLU A 31 -4.43 15.10 -35.24
N ASN A 32 -3.37 14.53 -35.82
CA ASN A 32 -2.99 13.14 -35.58
C ASN A 32 -1.82 12.98 -34.61
N PHE A 33 -1.01 14.03 -34.39
CA PHE A 33 0.12 13.97 -33.48
C PHE A 33 -0.18 14.75 -32.19
N VAL A 34 0.02 14.05 -31.08
CA VAL A 34 -0.12 14.61 -29.75
C VAL A 34 1.02 15.59 -29.49
N THR A 35 0.69 16.82 -29.11
CA THR A 35 1.70 17.81 -28.75
C THR A 35 2.44 17.39 -27.49
N LYS A 36 3.73 17.73 -27.40
CA LYS A 36 4.55 17.45 -26.20
C LYS A 36 3.87 17.93 -24.91
N LYS A 37 3.24 19.12 -24.96
CA LYS A 37 2.53 19.71 -23.82
C LYS A 37 1.39 18.81 -23.32
N TYR A 38 0.59 18.23 -24.21
CA TYR A 38 -0.47 17.31 -23.82
C TYR A 38 0.07 16.02 -23.17
N LEU A 39 1.18 15.50 -23.69
CA LEU A 39 1.86 14.34 -23.12
C LEU A 39 2.37 14.62 -21.71
N ASP A 40 2.99 15.78 -21.50
CA ASP A 40 3.49 16.21 -20.20
C ASP A 40 2.34 16.36 -19.19
N GLU A 41 1.25 17.05 -19.57
CA GLU A 41 0.06 17.22 -18.71
C GLU A 41 -0.59 15.88 -18.33
N LYS A 42 -0.68 14.93 -19.26
CA LYS A 42 -1.23 13.59 -19.00
C LYS A 42 -0.31 12.71 -18.17
N LEU A 43 1.00 12.95 -18.23
CA LEU A 43 1.97 12.25 -17.38
C LEU A 43 1.84 12.72 -15.93
N ASP A 44 1.75 14.04 -15.73
CA ASP A 44 1.62 14.66 -14.41
C ASP A 44 0.33 14.19 -13.71
N GLU A 45 -0.81 14.22 -14.41
CA GLU A 45 -2.11 13.74 -13.88
C GLU A 45 -2.04 12.28 -13.41
N LYS A 46 -1.39 11.40 -14.18
CA LYS A 46 -1.21 9.99 -13.80
C LYS A 46 -0.21 9.80 -12.67
N LEU A 47 0.76 10.70 -12.54
CA LEU A 47 1.76 10.64 -11.48
C LEU A 47 1.12 11.02 -10.15
N ASP A 48 0.30 12.07 -10.14
CA ASP A 48 -0.47 12.53 -8.99
C ASP A 48 -1.45 11.46 -8.51
N GLU A 49 -2.23 10.86 -9.40
CA GLU A 49 -3.17 9.77 -9.05
C GLU A 49 -2.45 8.60 -8.36
N LYS A 50 -1.30 8.18 -8.91
CA LYS A 50 -0.48 7.11 -8.30
C LYS A 50 0.14 7.52 -6.98
N LEU A 51 0.44 8.80 -6.79
CA LEU A 51 1.00 9.32 -5.55
C LEU A 51 -0.07 9.27 -4.45
N ASP A 52 -1.29 9.71 -4.76
CA ASP A 52 -2.43 9.71 -3.83
C ASP A 52 -2.80 8.29 -3.40
N GLU A 53 -2.89 7.34 -4.33
CA GLU A 53 -3.14 5.92 -4.01
C GLU A 53 -2.09 5.36 -3.04
N LYS A 54 -0.81 5.65 -3.28
CA LYS A 54 0.29 5.22 -2.40
C LYS A 54 0.23 5.89 -1.04
N LEU A 55 -0.12 7.17 -0.99
CA LEU A 55 -0.25 7.91 0.26
C LEU A 55 -1.36 7.31 1.13
N VAL A 56 -2.51 6.98 0.53
CA VAL A 56 -3.63 6.31 1.22
C VAL A 56 -3.25 4.92 1.71
N ALA A 57 -2.44 4.18 0.96
CA ALA A 57 -1.95 2.88 1.41
C ALA A 57 -0.99 3.01 2.61
N LEU A 58 -0.10 4.00 2.60
CA LEU A 58 0.85 4.26 3.68
C LEU A 58 0.15 4.68 4.98
N THR A 59 -0.85 5.57 4.91
CA THR A 59 -1.59 5.99 6.11
C THR A 59 -2.33 4.82 6.78
N LYS A 60 -2.91 3.91 5.97
CA LYS A 60 -3.51 2.68 6.49
C LYS A 60 -2.51 1.75 7.18
N LEU A 61 -1.27 1.67 6.66
CA LEU A 61 -0.23 0.87 7.28
C LEU A 61 0.22 1.48 8.62
N ASP A 62 0.39 2.80 8.69
CA ASP A 62 0.73 3.50 9.93
C ASP A 62 -0.33 3.27 11.02
N ASP A 63 -1.63 3.30 10.66
CA ASP A 63 -2.72 2.99 11.58
C ASP A 63 -2.65 1.56 12.14
N ILE A 64 -2.27 0.59 11.30
CA ILE A 64 -2.10 -0.82 11.72
C ILE A 64 -0.90 -0.95 12.65
N VAL A 65 0.22 -0.30 12.32
CA VAL A 65 1.44 -0.30 13.15
C VAL A 65 1.13 0.31 14.53
N GLY A 66 0.45 1.45 14.58
CA GLY A 66 0.08 2.07 15.85
C GLY A 66 -0.88 1.23 16.71
N LYS A 67 -1.74 0.39 16.10
CA LYS A 67 -2.56 -0.59 16.82
C LYS A 67 -1.73 -1.75 17.36
N LEU A 68 -0.75 -2.24 16.60
CA LEU A 68 0.14 -3.31 17.04
C LEU A 68 0.99 -2.88 18.23
N ASP A 69 1.53 -1.66 18.22
CA ASP A 69 2.31 -1.13 19.35
C ASP A 69 1.50 -1.08 20.64
N LYS A 70 0.22 -0.69 20.57
CA LYS A 70 -0.70 -0.71 21.71
C LYS A 70 -0.92 -2.13 22.24
N LEU A 71 -1.16 -3.10 21.35
CA LEU A 71 -1.36 -4.49 21.74
C LEU A 71 -0.10 -5.11 22.37
N ILE A 72 1.10 -4.72 21.90
CA ILE A 72 2.36 -5.15 22.51
C ILE A 72 2.46 -4.62 23.95
N ALA A 73 2.18 -3.33 24.14
CA ALA A 73 2.20 -2.72 25.48
C ALA A 73 1.17 -3.36 26.44
N GLU A 74 -0.06 -3.60 25.97
CA GLU A 74 -1.10 -4.30 26.75
C GLU A 74 -0.67 -5.71 27.15
N LYS A 75 -0.05 -6.46 26.22
CA LYS A 75 0.44 -7.82 26.48
C LYS A 75 1.54 -7.84 27.54
N ASP A 76 2.43 -6.85 27.55
CA ASP A 76 3.49 -6.78 28.57
C ASP A 76 2.93 -6.44 29.95
N VAL A 77 1.94 -5.54 30.03
CA VAL A 77 1.20 -5.28 31.28
C VAL A 77 0.48 -6.53 31.76
N GLN A 78 -0.17 -7.28 30.86
CA GLN A 78 -0.87 -8.52 31.20
C GLN A 78 0.10 -9.56 31.77
N LYS A 79 1.24 -9.80 31.11
CA LYS A 79 2.27 -10.72 31.63
C LYS A 79 2.76 -10.33 33.03
N TYR A 80 2.94 -9.04 33.28
CA TYR A 80 3.35 -8.55 34.58
C TYR A 80 2.27 -8.80 35.65
N GLN A 81 1.00 -8.60 35.29
CA GLN A 81 -0.13 -8.91 36.18
C GLN A 81 -0.23 -10.40 36.47
N ASP A 82 -0.09 -11.27 35.47
CA ASP A 82 -0.11 -12.72 35.63
C ASP A 82 1.01 -13.21 36.55
N GLN A 83 2.22 -12.67 36.39
CA GLN A 83 3.35 -12.97 37.28
C GLN A 83 3.08 -12.54 38.72
N LYS A 84 2.50 -11.35 38.92
CA LYS A 84 2.10 -10.89 40.25
C LYS A 84 1.06 -11.78 40.88
N GLN A 85 0.01 -12.14 40.14
CA GLN A 85 -1.05 -13.03 40.62
C GLN A 85 -0.48 -14.39 41.03
N LYS A 86 0.38 -14.97 40.20
CA LYS A 86 1.07 -16.23 40.52
C LYS A 86 1.90 -16.12 41.81
N THR A 87 2.66 -15.03 41.97
CA THR A 87 3.47 -14.81 43.17
C THR A 87 2.60 -14.68 44.43
N ILE A 88 1.48 -13.96 44.33
CA ILE A 88 0.53 -13.79 45.45
C ILE A 88 -0.09 -15.14 45.83
N LEU A 89 -0.54 -15.92 44.85
CA LEU A 89 -1.08 -17.27 45.05
C LEU A 89 -0.06 -18.19 45.74
N GLU A 90 1.19 -18.18 45.31
CA GLU A 90 2.27 -18.96 45.96
C GLU A 90 2.49 -18.54 47.41
N ILE A 91 2.49 -17.24 47.71
CA ILE A 91 2.63 -16.73 49.08
C ILE A 91 1.44 -17.16 49.94
N HIS A 92 0.22 -17.05 49.40
CA HIS A 92 -1.00 -17.45 50.08
C HIS A 92 -1.01 -18.94 50.40
N ASN A 93 -0.71 -19.80 49.41
CA ASN A 93 -0.63 -21.25 49.60
C ASN A 93 0.43 -21.64 50.64
N LYS A 94 1.64 -21.05 50.56
CA LYS A 94 2.68 -21.26 51.58
C LYS A 94 2.23 -20.85 52.98
N SER A 95 1.42 -19.79 53.10
CA SER A 95 0.91 -19.31 54.39
C SER A 95 -0.14 -20.26 54.97
N LEU A 96 -1.04 -20.77 54.12
CA LEU A 96 -2.03 -21.78 54.50
C LEU A 96 -1.38 -23.11 54.94
N ASP A 97 -0.38 -23.58 54.18
CA ASP A 97 0.38 -24.79 54.53
C ASP A 97 1.13 -24.62 55.87
N ARG A 98 1.83 -23.49 56.05
CA ARG A 98 2.54 -23.20 57.32
C ARG A 98 1.59 -23.11 58.51
N GLY A 99 0.41 -22.54 58.31
CA GLY A 99 -0.64 -22.47 59.33
C GLY A 99 -1.29 -23.83 59.63
N LYS A 100 -0.94 -24.90 58.89
CA LYS A 100 -1.65 -26.20 58.90
C LYS A 100 -3.17 -26.03 58.75
N ILE A 101 -3.59 -25.02 57.99
CA ILE A 101 -5.00 -24.69 57.78
C ILE A 101 -5.61 -25.65 56.77
N LEU A 102 -4.82 -26.06 55.77
CA LEU A 102 -5.23 -27.01 54.75
C LEU A 102 -4.87 -28.43 55.12
N THR A 103 -5.77 -29.36 54.80
CA THR A 103 -5.46 -30.79 54.81
C THR A 103 -4.57 -31.18 53.62
N PRO A 104 -3.84 -32.31 53.68
CA PRO A 104 -2.98 -32.76 52.59
C PRO A 104 -3.72 -32.95 51.25
N GLU A 105 -5.00 -33.34 51.29
CA GLU A 105 -5.84 -33.50 50.10
C GLU A 105 -6.19 -32.14 49.47
N GLU A 106 -6.54 -31.13 50.28
CA GLU A 106 -6.87 -29.79 49.80
C GLU A 106 -5.64 -29.09 49.20
N SER A 107 -4.46 -29.24 49.81
CA SER A 107 -3.20 -28.71 49.29
C SER A 107 -2.85 -29.35 47.93
N SER A 108 -3.09 -30.66 47.77
CA SER A 108 -2.89 -31.38 46.51
C SER A 108 -3.84 -30.94 45.39
N GLN A 109 -5.11 -30.63 45.72
CA GLN A 109 -6.07 -30.10 44.74
C GLN A 109 -5.69 -28.69 44.27
N ILE A 110 -5.27 -27.82 45.20
CA ILE A 110 -4.80 -26.46 44.86
C ILE A 110 -3.57 -26.53 43.95
N ALA A 111 -2.63 -27.43 44.21
CA ALA A 111 -1.47 -27.65 43.35
C ALA A 111 -1.86 -28.07 41.92
N LYS A 112 -2.89 -28.89 41.75
CA LYS A 112 -3.40 -29.29 40.41
C LYS A 112 -4.05 -28.13 39.66
N MET A 113 -4.76 -27.24 40.36
CA MET A 113 -5.36 -26.05 39.74
C MET A 113 -4.31 -24.99 39.37
N SER A 114 -3.14 -25.01 39.98
CA SER A 114 -2.03 -24.07 39.74
C SER A 114 -1.28 -24.31 38.42
N PHE A 115 -1.60 -25.40 37.69
CA PHE A 115 -0.91 -25.86 36.48
C PHE A 115 -1.62 -25.51 35.15
N PHE A 116 -2.78 -24.85 35.20
CA PHE A 116 -3.51 -24.34 34.04
C PHE A 116 -3.42 -22.81 33.98
#